data_AF-A0A7C0XH28-F1
#
_entry.id   AF-A0A7C0XH28-F1
#
_cell.length_a   1.000
_cell.length_b   1.000
_cell.length_c   1.000
_cell.angle_alpha   90.00
_cell.angle_beta   90.00
_cell.angle_gamma   90.00
#
_symmetry.space_group_name_H-M   'P 1'
#
loop_
_entity.id
_entity.type
_entity.pdbx_description
1 polymer ?
#
loop_
_entity_poly.entity_id
_entity_poly.type
_entity_poly.pdbx_seq_one_letter_code
_entity_poly.pdbx_strand_id
1 'polypeptide(L)' 'MPIPDPVKKQIAQQRRLYFLICRKCGARNPLKATK' A
#
# COMPACT_ATOMS: atom_id res chain seq x y z
N MET A 1 12.18 -0.12 5.56
CA MET A 1 11.78 0.82 6.64
C MET A 1 12.10 0.17 7.97
N PRO A 2 13.10 0.65 8.73
CA PRO A 2 13.45 0.06 10.01
C PRO A 2 12.43 0.52 11.07
N ILE A 3 11.27 -0.16 11.11
CA ILE A 3 10.34 -0.09 12.25
C ILE A 3 10.58 -1.35 13.07
N PRO A 4 11.04 -1.25 14.33
CA PRO A 4 11.29 -2.40 15.19
C PRO A 4 9.99 -3.05 15.68
N ASP A 5 8.96 -2.25 15.99
CA ASP A 5 7.67 -2.75 16.44
C ASP A 5 6.91 -3.50 15.31
N PRO A 6 6.54 -4.78 15.48
CA PRO A 6 5.89 -5.56 14.42
C PRO A 6 4.51 -5.00 14.04
N VAL A 7 3.74 -4.52 15.02
CA VAL A 7 2.40 -3.94 14.79
C VAL A 7 2.48 -2.65 13.97
N LYS A 8 3.37 -1.73 14.36
CA LYS A 8 3.55 -0.46 13.64
C LYS A 8 4.11 -0.71 12.23
N LYS A 9 4.95 -1.73 12.07
CA LYS A 9 5.45 -2.18 10.77
C LYS A 9 4.33 -2.63 9.86
N GLN A 10 3.39 -3.45 10.34
CA GLN A 10 2.22 -3.88 9.56
C GLN A 10 1.34 -2.69 9.15
N ILE A 11 1.04 -1.76 10.07
CA ILE A 11 0.24 -0.57 9.76
C ILE A 11 0.93 0.30 8.69
N ALA A 12 2.25 0.48 8.81
CA ALA A 12 3.03 1.24 7.84
C ALA A 12 3.07 0.55 6.47
N GLN A 13 3.21 -0.78 6.44
CA GLN A 13 3.13 -1.57 5.21
C GLN A 13 1.75 -1.45 4.56
N GLN A 14 0.67 -1.55 5.34
CA GLN A 14 -0.69 -1.42 4.81
C GLN A 14 -0.94 -0.06 4.15
N ARG A 15 -0.47 1.02 4.77
CA ARG A 15 -0.65 2.37 4.23
C ARG A 15 0.25 2.70 3.04
N ARG A 16 1.42 2.07 2.93
CA ARG A 16 2.43 2.42 1.91
C ARG A 16 2.56 1.43 0.75
N LEU A 17 2.17 0.17 0.95
CA LEU A 17 2.44 -0.91 -0.02
C LEU A 17 1.18 -1.61 -0.52
N TYR A 18 0.08 -1.62 0.24
CA TYR A 18 -1.15 -2.34 -0.12
C TYR A 18 -2.13 -1.47 -0.91
N PHE A 19 -1.67 -0.92 -2.03
CA PHE A 19 -2.51 -0.27 -3.03
C PHE A 19 -1.92 -0.51 -4.41
N LEU A 20 -2.77 -0.45 -5.43
CA LEU A 20 -2.39 -0.54 -6.83
C LEU A 20 -2.21 0.87 -7.39
N ILE A 21 -1.23 1.06 -8.26
CA ILE A 21 -1.06 2.31 -9.02
C ILE A 21 -1.47 2.04 -10.46
N CYS A 22 -2.44 2.81 -10.97
CA CYS A 22 -2.82 2.72 -12.37
C CYS A 22 -1.68 3.23 -13.26
N ARG A 23 -1.21 2.40 -14.20
CA ARG A 23 -0.11 2.77 -15.12
C ARG A 23 -0.49 3.81 -16.17
N LYS A 24 -1.79 4.09 -16.35
CA LYS A 24 -2.28 5.09 -17.31
C LYS A 24 -2.45 6.47 -16.68
N CYS A 25 -3.01 6.55 -15.48
CA CYS A 25 -3.37 7.82 -14.83
C CYS A 25 -2.70 8.06 -13.47
N GLY A 26 -1.97 7.09 -12.92
CA GLY A 26 -1.31 7.22 -11.62
C GLY A 26 -2.24 7.17 -10.40
N ALA A 27 -3.54 6.85 -10.60
CA ALA A 27 -4.50 6.73 -9.50
C ALA A 27 -4.09 5.64 -8.49
N ARG A 28 -4.30 5.93 -7.19
CA ARG A 28 -4.15 4.95 -6.11
C ARG A 28 -5.46 4.19 -5.93
N ASN A 29 -5.42 2.91 -6.29
CA ASN A 29 -6.57 2.01 -6.24
C ASN A 29 -6.43 1.00 -5.10
N PRO A 30 -7.54 0.52 -4.52
CA PRO A 30 -7.51 -0.57 -3.55
C PRO A 30 -6.99 -1.86 -4.21
N LEU A 31 -6.44 -2.78 -3.41
CA LEU A 31 -5.90 -4.06 -3.90
C LEU A 31 -6.93 -4.93 -4.65
N LYS A 32 -8.22 -4.76 -4.36
CA LYS A 32 -9.32 -5.49 -5.03
C LYS A 32 -9.81 -4.80 -6.30
N ALA A 33 -9.21 -3.69 -6.72
CA ALA A 33 -9.58 -3.01 -7.94
C ALA A 33 -9.22 -3.87 -9.16
N THR A 34 -10.15 -4.01 -10.09
CA THR A 34 -9.97 -4.80 -11.31
C THR A 34 -9.55 -3.96 -12.52
N LYS A 35 -9.80 -2.64 -12.50
CA LYS A 35 -9.49 -1.70 -13.59
C LYS A 35 -9.07 -0.35 -13.03
#